data_AF-A0A7J4DEH9-F1
#
_entry.id   AF-A0A7J4DEH9-F1
#
_cell.length_a   1.000
_cell.length_b   1.000
_cell.length_c   1.000
_cell.angle_alpha   90.00
_cell.angle_beta   90.00
_cell.angle_gamma   90.00
#
_symmetry.space_group_name_H-M   'P 1'
#
loop_
_entity.id
_entity.type
_entity.pdbx_description
1 polymer ?
#
loop_
_entity_poly.entity_id
_entity_poly.type
_entity_poly.pdbx_seq_one_letter_code
_entity_poly.pdbx_strand_id
1 'polypeptide(L)'
;MTRDAEWLVSMLTAELDLRPPRSIEAERVRLESGKPILLRDEAGRLVAHGSLRRLGRGWELVTLVVEPSRRGEGLSHRLVEAAVERVGSTATLHSWTKSPALAKSLLDGGFSRTRWLGLAVGA
;
A
#
# COMPACT_ATOMS: atom_id res chain seq x y z
N MET A 1 15.12 9.73 7.73
CA MET A 1 14.69 8.74 6.71
C MET A 1 15.27 7.35 6.93
N THR A 2 16.50 7.17 7.44
CA THR A 2 17.07 5.82 7.69
C THR A 2 16.20 4.93 8.60
N ARG A 3 15.73 5.46 9.74
CA ARG A 3 14.81 4.72 10.63
C ARG A 3 13.50 4.32 9.95
N ASP A 4 12.96 5.16 9.08
CA ASP A 4 11.73 4.84 8.33
C ASP A 4 11.98 3.73 7.30
N ALA A 5 13.18 3.68 6.71
CA ALA A 5 13.57 2.62 5.79
C ALA A 5 13.82 1.29 6.52
N GLU A 6 14.46 1.32 7.68
CA GLU A 6 14.60 0.15 8.57
C GLU A 6 13.23 -0.41 8.99
N TRP A 7 12.31 0.48 9.37
CA TRP A 7 10.92 0.12 9.65
C TRP A 7 10.22 -0.49 8.44
N LEU A 8 10.36 0.12 7.24
CA LEU A 8 9.73 -0.43 6.04
C LEU A 8 10.31 -1.82 5.69
N VAL A 9 11.62 -2.02 5.83
CA VAL A 9 12.25 -3.33 5.63
C VAL A 9 11.67 -4.36 6.61
N SER A 10 11.51 -4.01 7.89
CA SER A 10 10.94 -4.94 8.88
C SER A 10 9.49 -5.30 8.54
N MET A 11 8.69 -4.32 8.12
CA MET A 11 7.31 -4.52 7.67
C MET A 11 7.23 -5.43 6.43
N LEU A 12 8.04 -5.17 5.40
CA LEU A 12 8.09 -5.97 4.17
C LEU A 12 8.58 -7.40 4.41
N THR A 13 9.41 -7.61 5.44
CA THR A 13 9.89 -8.94 5.82
C THR A 13 8.81 -9.75 6.54
N ALA A 14 8.00 -9.10 7.39
CA ALA A 14 6.99 -9.77 8.19
C ALA A 14 5.70 -10.12 7.42
N GLU A 15 5.37 -9.35 6.37
CA GLU A 15 4.10 -9.47 5.65
C GLU A 15 4.23 -10.25 4.34
N LEU A 16 3.66 -11.47 4.30
CA LEU A 16 3.75 -12.39 3.14
C LEU A 16 3.10 -11.87 1.86
N ASP A 17 2.13 -10.95 2.00
CA ASP A 17 1.40 -10.37 0.87
C ASP A 17 2.15 -9.23 0.18
N LEU A 18 3.25 -8.77 0.78
CA LEU A 18 4.05 -7.68 0.24
C LEU A 18 5.21 -8.21 -0.58
N ARG A 19 5.76 -7.33 -1.43
CA ARG A 19 7.00 -7.63 -2.15
C ARG A 19 8.15 -7.88 -1.15
N PRO A 20 9.17 -8.66 -1.54
CA PRO A 20 10.39 -8.75 -0.76
C PRO A 20 11.02 -7.37 -0.47
N PRO A 21 11.62 -7.20 0.72
CA PRO A 21 12.38 -5.99 1.02
C PRO A 21 13.58 -5.85 0.09
N ARG A 22 13.95 -4.62 -0.24
CA ARG A 22 15.27 -4.30 -0.83
C ARG A 22 16.25 -3.92 0.29
N SER A 23 17.46 -3.50 -0.09
CA SER A 23 18.38 -2.88 0.86
C SER A 23 17.74 -1.65 1.52
N ILE A 24 18.14 -1.37 2.75
CA ILE A 24 17.69 -0.19 3.52
C ILE A 24 17.87 1.09 2.68
N GLU A 25 19.00 1.20 1.98
CA GLU A 25 19.29 2.36 1.12
C GLU A 25 18.30 2.47 -0.07
N ALA A 26 17.97 1.37 -0.73
CA ALA A 26 16.99 1.38 -1.82
C ALA A 26 15.58 1.72 -1.31
N GLU A 27 15.20 1.25 -0.12
CA GLU A 27 13.92 1.62 0.50
C GLU A 27 13.89 3.09 0.93
N ARG A 28 15.00 3.62 1.46
CA ARG A 28 15.15 5.04 1.78
C ARG A 28 14.92 5.93 0.56
N VAL A 29 15.59 5.63 -0.56
CA VAL A 29 15.42 6.36 -1.83
C VAL A 29 13.96 6.29 -2.30
N ARG A 30 13.30 5.14 -2.15
CA ARG A 30 11.88 4.98 -2.53
C ARG A 30 10.95 5.80 -1.64
N LEU A 31 11.24 5.90 -0.34
CA LEU A 31 10.48 6.74 0.60
C LEU A 31 10.67 8.24 0.31
N GLU A 32 11.82 8.65 -0.22
CA GLU A 32 12.09 10.06 -0.54
C GLU A 32 11.54 10.47 -1.92
N SER A 33 11.77 9.64 -2.93
CA SER A 33 11.52 10.01 -4.34
C SER A 33 10.28 9.34 -4.94
N GLY A 34 9.79 8.25 -4.35
CA GLY A 34 8.69 7.43 -4.88
C GLY A 34 7.30 8.03 -4.67
N LYS A 35 7.20 9.28 -4.18
CA LYS A 35 5.95 9.95 -3.79
C LYS A 35 5.06 9.05 -2.92
N PRO A 36 5.59 8.49 -1.82
CA PRO A 36 4.80 7.60 -0.98
C PRO A 36 3.65 8.35 -0.29
N ILE A 37 2.73 7.57 0.25
CA ILE A 37 1.75 8.02 1.23
C ILE A 37 2.30 7.59 2.58
N LEU A 38 2.56 8.55 3.48
CA LEU A 38 3.17 8.31 4.78
C LEU A 38 2.25 8.85 5.86
N LEU A 39 1.88 8.00 6.81
CA LEU A 39 1.18 8.43 8.03
C LEU A 39 2.14 8.32 9.20
N ARG A 40 2.25 9.40 9.96
CA ARG A 40 3.09 9.49 11.15
C ARG A 40 2.24 9.65 12.39
N ASP A 41 2.74 9.16 13.51
CA ASP A 41 2.15 9.44 14.81
C ASP A 41 2.53 10.82 15.33
N GLU A 42 2.01 11.19 16.50
CA GLU A 42 2.27 12.49 17.16
C GLU A 42 3.75 12.70 17.48
N ALA A 43 4.51 11.62 17.69
CA ALA A 43 5.96 11.66 17.90
C ALA A 43 6.75 11.72 16.57
N GLY A 44 6.07 11.81 15.42
CA GLY A 44 6.69 11.89 14.10
C GLY A 44 7.20 10.55 13.55
N ARG A 45 6.90 9.42 14.21
CA ARG A 45 7.32 8.09 13.76
C ARG A 45 6.43 7.60 12.64
N LEU A 46 7.00 6.99 11.61
CA LEU A 46 6.23 6.36 10.54
C LEU A 46 5.45 5.17 11.10
N VAL A 47 4.13 5.17 10.92
CA VAL A 47 3.24 4.12 11.44
C VAL A 47 2.41 3.47 10.34
N ALA A 48 2.32 4.08 9.17
CA ALA A 48 1.70 3.47 8.01
C ALA A 48 2.32 3.98 6.70
N HIS A 49 2.43 3.09 5.73
CA HIS A 49 3.00 3.40 4.41
C HIS A 49 2.13 2.84 3.30
N GLY A 50 1.86 3.68 2.31
CA GLY A 50 1.28 3.32 1.02
C GLY A 50 2.22 3.69 -0.13
N SER A 51 2.27 2.88 -1.19
CA SER A 51 2.92 3.28 -2.44
C SER A 51 2.12 2.89 -3.68
N LEU A 52 2.18 3.78 -4.67
CA LEU A 52 1.52 3.63 -5.96
C LEU A 52 2.54 3.29 -7.05
N ARG A 53 2.14 2.55 -8.07
CA ARG A 53 2.85 2.48 -9.37
C ARG A 53 1.90 2.70 -10.53
N ARG A 54 2.44 3.10 -11.68
CA ARG A 54 1.68 3.18 -12.92
C ARG A 54 1.35 1.77 -13.43
N LEU A 55 0.11 1.59 -13.89
CA LEU A 55 -0.37 0.35 -14.48
C LEU A 55 -1.20 0.67 -15.73
N GLY A 56 -0.55 0.61 -16.90
CA GLY A 56 -1.17 1.08 -18.14
C GLY A 56 -1.65 2.54 -18.01
N ARG A 57 -2.94 2.78 -18.23
CA ARG A 57 -3.58 4.09 -18.07
C ARG A 57 -4.01 4.38 -16.61
N GLY A 58 -3.96 3.38 -15.74
CA GLY A 58 -4.35 3.45 -14.34
C GLY A 58 -3.17 3.44 -13.36
N TRP A 59 -3.49 3.25 -12.09
CA TRP A 59 -2.54 3.13 -10.99
C TRP A 59 -2.78 1.83 -10.23
N GLU A 60 -1.77 1.37 -9.53
CA GLU A 60 -1.87 0.27 -8.58
C GLU A 60 -1.34 0.71 -7.21
N LEU A 61 -2.09 0.41 -6.16
CA LEU A 61 -1.64 0.44 -4.78
C LEU A 61 -0.86 -0.86 -4.49
N VAL A 62 0.47 -0.81 -4.70
CA VAL A 62 1.38 -1.97 -4.64
C VAL A 62 1.84 -2.33 -3.24
N THR A 63 1.71 -1.40 -2.30
CA THR A 63 2.14 -1.61 -0.91
C THR A 63 1.19 -0.81 -0.05
N LEU A 64 0.61 -1.48 0.95
CA LEU A 64 -0.11 -0.86 2.04
C LEU A 64 0.26 -1.65 3.29
N VAL A 65 0.88 -0.97 4.25
CA VAL A 65 1.27 -1.61 5.51
C VAL A 65 1.06 -0.65 6.67
N VAL A 66 0.63 -1.23 7.78
CA VAL A 66 0.36 -0.54 9.05
C VAL A 66 1.13 -1.25 10.14
N GLU A 67 1.84 -0.44 10.93
CA GLU A 67 2.55 -0.86 12.14
C GLU A 67 1.63 -1.74 13.01
N PRO A 68 2.04 -2.98 13.35
CA PRO A 68 1.20 -3.94 14.09
C PRO A 68 0.56 -3.36 15.35
N SER A 69 1.33 -2.61 16.14
CA SER A 69 0.87 -1.99 17.38
C SER A 69 -0.17 -0.88 17.18
N ARG A 70 -0.39 -0.42 15.94
CA ARG A 70 -1.30 0.67 15.56
C ARG A 70 -2.47 0.21 14.69
N ARG A 71 -2.67 -1.10 14.55
CA ARG A 71 -3.79 -1.68 13.80
C ARG A 71 -5.10 -1.48 14.56
N GLY A 72 -6.21 -1.40 13.83
CA GLY A 72 -7.53 -1.11 14.40
C GLY A 72 -7.84 0.39 14.57
N GLU A 73 -6.85 1.27 14.36
CA GLU A 73 -7.03 2.73 14.45
C GLU A 73 -7.50 3.39 13.13
N GLY A 74 -7.94 2.59 12.16
CA GLY A 74 -8.41 3.10 10.85
C GLY A 74 -7.30 3.58 9.90
N LEU A 75 -6.02 3.36 10.22
CA LEU A 75 -4.89 3.80 9.37
C LEU A 75 -4.92 3.22 7.95
N SER A 76 -5.40 1.99 7.77
CA SER A 76 -5.58 1.40 6.43
C SER A 76 -6.59 2.17 5.59
N HIS A 77 -7.72 2.61 6.17
CA HIS A 77 -8.71 3.41 5.45
C HIS A 77 -8.12 4.75 5.02
N ARG A 78 -7.39 5.43 5.92
CA ARG A 78 -6.71 6.69 5.61
C ARG A 78 -5.70 6.56 4.47
N LEU A 79 -4.96 5.44 4.41
CA LEU A 79 -4.06 5.16 3.29
C LEU A 79 -4.82 4.94 1.97
N VAL A 80 -5.95 4.24 2.02
CA VAL A 80 -6.81 4.02 0.85
C VAL A 80 -7.42 5.33 0.35
N GLU A 81 -7.97 6.15 1.23
CA GLU A 81 -8.51 7.47 0.91
C GLU A 81 -7.46 8.37 0.27
N ALA A 82 -6.27 8.47 0.87
CA ALA A 82 -5.17 9.25 0.32
C ALA A 82 -4.70 8.71 -1.04
N ALA A 83 -4.78 7.39 -1.27
CA ALA A 83 -4.46 6.80 -2.56
C ALA A 83 -5.51 7.16 -3.62
N VAL A 84 -6.79 7.10 -3.29
CA VAL A 84 -7.90 7.50 -4.17
C VAL A 84 -7.80 8.98 -4.53
N GLU A 85 -7.59 9.85 -3.54
CA GLU A 85 -7.41 11.29 -3.75
C GLU A 85 -6.22 11.58 -4.68
N ARG A 86 -5.08 10.93 -4.43
CA ARG A 86 -3.87 11.12 -5.23
C ARG A 86 -4.02 10.66 -6.68
N VAL A 87 -4.82 9.62 -6.94
CA VAL A 87 -5.12 9.14 -8.29
C VAL A 87 -6.12 10.06 -9.00
N GLY A 88 -7.09 10.58 -8.24
CA GLY A 88 -8.17 11.40 -8.77
C GLY A 88 -9.19 10.59 -9.58
N SER A 89 -10.21 11.28 -10.10
CA SER A 89 -11.34 10.65 -10.80
C SER A 89 -11.06 10.23 -12.25
N THR A 90 -9.89 10.57 -12.79
CA THR A 90 -9.58 10.37 -14.22
C THR A 90 -8.87 9.05 -14.52
N ALA A 91 -8.49 8.27 -13.50
CA ALA A 91 -7.77 7.01 -13.66
C ALA A 91 -8.30 5.94 -12.72
N THR A 92 -8.27 4.68 -13.18
CA THR A 92 -8.61 3.52 -12.34
C THR A 92 -7.48 3.23 -11.36
N LEU A 93 -7.82 2.99 -10.09
CA LEU A 93 -6.90 2.50 -9.07
C LEU A 93 -7.18 1.02 -8.79
N HIS A 94 -6.15 0.20 -8.97
CA HIS A 94 -6.19 -1.23 -8.69
C HIS A 94 -5.44 -1.55 -7.39
N SER A 95 -5.82 -2.63 -6.72
CA SER A 95 -5.08 -3.18 -5.59
C SER A 95 -5.28 -4.70 -5.54
N TRP A 96 -4.22 -5.41 -5.15
CA TRP A 96 -4.22 -6.86 -5.01
C TRP A 96 -3.83 -7.20 -3.58
N THR A 97 -4.61 -8.06 -2.95
CA THR A 97 -4.33 -8.52 -1.58
C THR A 97 -4.97 -9.88 -1.35
N LYS A 98 -4.34 -10.71 -0.51
CA LYS A 98 -4.95 -11.91 0.06
C LYS A 98 -5.39 -11.66 1.50
N SER A 99 -4.90 -10.61 2.16
CA SER A 99 -5.30 -10.16 3.49
C SER A 99 -6.78 -9.78 3.54
N PRO A 100 -7.61 -10.50 4.32
CA PRO A 100 -9.03 -10.17 4.47
C PRO A 100 -9.24 -8.78 5.11
N ALA A 101 -8.34 -8.36 6.00
CA ALA A 101 -8.42 -7.06 6.67
C ALA A 101 -8.18 -5.90 5.69
N LEU A 102 -7.18 -6.04 4.80
CA LEU A 102 -6.95 -5.06 3.74
C LEU A 102 -8.08 -5.10 2.70
N ALA A 103 -8.56 -6.28 2.33
CA ALA A 103 -9.70 -6.42 1.41
C ALA A 103 -10.94 -5.68 1.94
N LYS A 104 -11.24 -5.79 3.24
CA LYS A 104 -12.31 -5.00 3.88
C LYS A 104 -12.05 -3.50 3.75
N SER A 105 -10.84 -3.04 4.06
CA SER A 105 -10.48 -1.62 3.99
C SER A 105 -10.63 -1.04 2.58
N LEU A 106 -10.27 -1.82 1.55
CA LEU A 106 -10.45 -1.45 0.15
C LEU A 106 -11.93 -1.35 -0.22
N LEU A 107 -12.74 -2.34 0.16
CA LEU A 107 -14.18 -2.34 -0.12
C LEU A 107 -14.88 -1.14 0.51
N ASP A 108 -14.59 -0.84 1.77
CA ASP A 108 -15.14 0.34 2.47
C ASP A 108 -14.66 1.65 1.82
N GLY A 109 -13.46 1.65 1.21
CA GLY A 109 -12.91 2.75 0.43
C GLY A 109 -13.45 2.87 -1.00
N GLY A 110 -14.53 2.15 -1.35
CA GLY A 110 -15.20 2.24 -2.64
C GLY A 110 -14.64 1.34 -3.73
N PHE A 111 -13.70 0.44 -3.41
CA PHE A 111 -13.24 -0.56 -4.36
C PHE A 111 -14.34 -1.61 -4.58
N SER A 112 -14.41 -2.15 -5.79
CA SER A 112 -15.23 -3.31 -6.11
C SER A 112 -14.34 -4.50 -6.46
N ARG A 113 -14.78 -5.71 -6.12
CA ARG A 113 -14.10 -6.93 -6.55
C ARG A 113 -14.26 -7.07 -8.05
N THR A 114 -13.16 -7.12 -8.77
CA THR A 114 -13.16 -7.43 -10.20
C THR A 114 -12.53 -8.80 -10.42
N ARG A 115 -13.16 -9.64 -11.25
CA ARG A 115 -12.54 -10.83 -11.80
C ARG A 115 -11.74 -10.39 -13.03
N TRP A 116 -10.54 -9.87 -12.82
CA TRP A 116 -9.64 -9.66 -13.95
C TRP A 116 -8.88 -10.96 -14.20
N LEU A 117 -9.23 -11.62 -15.31
CA LEU A 117 -8.75 -12.96 -15.65
C LEU A 117 -7.23 -12.92 -15.87
N GLY A 118 -6.52 -13.83 -15.20
CA GLY A 118 -5.22 -14.28 -15.67
C GLY A 118 -5.39 -15.05 -16.99
N LEU A 119 -5.00 -16.31 -17.03
CA LEU A 119 -5.21 -17.18 -18.20
C LEU A 119 -6.32 -18.21 -17.91
N ALA A 120 -7.16 -18.49 -18.91
CA ALA A 120 -8.20 -19.52 -18.86
C ALA A 120 -8.11 -20.42 -20.11
N VAL A 121 -8.31 -21.73 -19.93
CA VAL A 121 -8.55 -22.70 -21.01
C VAL A 121 -9.84 -23.46 -20.71
N GLY A 122 -10.72 -23.58 -21.69
CA GLY A 122 -12.00 -24.30 -21.61
C GLY A 122 -13.24 -23.43 -21.76
N ALA A 123 -13.87 -23.46 -22.93
CA ALA A 123 -15.01 -24.35 -23.20
C ALA A 123 -14.83 -24.94 -24.61
#